data_AF-A0AA86SP42-F1
#
_entry.id   AF-A0AA86SP42-F1
#
_cell.length_a   1.000
_cell.length_b   1.000
_cell.length_c   1.000
_cell.angle_alpha   90.00
_cell.angle_beta   90.00
_cell.angle_gamma   90.00
#
_symmetry.space_group_name_H-M   'P 1'
#
loop_
_entity.id
_entity.type
_entity.pdbx_description
1 polymer ?
#
loop_
_entity_poly.entity_id
_entity_poly.type
_entity_poly.pdbx_seq_one_letter_code
_entity_poly.pdbx_strand_id
1 'polypeptide(L)'
;MFWSLKSIPVGTLLRLKKVYCPVDFEFVNYTIITSKCKGPHYSAKECCAAFKEFACPYANLLNDLTNDCASIMFTYINLYGKYPPGLFASLCHQGKNGLKCPASSSPPPPPPPPAEDKNGV
;
A
#
# COMPACT_ATOMS: atom_id res chain seq x y z
N MET A 1 -3.96 56.29 10.76
CA MET A 1 -2.97 55.22 10.97
C MET A 1 -3.57 53.91 10.53
N PHE A 2 -2.74 53.07 9.92
CA PHE A 2 -3.07 51.93 9.06
C PHE A 2 -3.68 50.70 9.78
N TRP A 3 -4.57 50.02 9.05
CA TRP A 3 -4.99 48.60 9.03
C TRP A 3 -4.48 47.60 10.09
N SER A 4 -5.39 46.74 10.56
CA SER A 4 -5.23 45.29 10.39
C SER A 4 -6.55 44.53 10.49
N LEU A 5 -7.01 44.07 9.32
CA LEU A 5 -7.93 42.96 9.18
C LEU A 5 -7.25 41.74 9.83
N LYS A 6 -7.78 41.23 10.93
CA LYS A 6 -7.28 39.99 11.53
C LYS A 6 -7.59 38.86 10.55
N SER A 7 -6.55 38.38 9.87
CA SER A 7 -6.57 37.20 9.03
C SER A 7 -7.23 36.03 9.77
N ILE A 8 -8.27 35.47 9.17
CA ILE A 8 -8.79 34.15 9.54
C ILE A 8 -7.61 33.17 9.35
N PRO A 9 -7.19 32.41 10.37
CA PRO A 9 -6.10 31.46 10.20
C PRO A 9 -6.54 30.44 9.16
N VAL A 10 -5.78 30.38 8.06
CA VAL A 10 -5.83 29.27 7.09
C VAL A 10 -5.72 27.99 7.91
N GLY A 11 -6.78 27.19 7.87
CA GLY A 11 -6.85 25.92 8.59
C GLY A 11 -5.59 25.12 8.32
N THR A 12 -4.82 24.85 9.37
CA THR A 12 -3.68 23.95 9.31
C THR A 12 -4.20 22.59 8.86
N LEU A 13 -3.94 22.20 7.61
CA LEU A 13 -4.01 20.80 7.24
C LEU A 13 -2.97 20.11 8.11
N LEU A 14 -3.42 19.40 9.14
CA LEU A 14 -2.56 18.52 9.92
C LEU A 14 -2.05 17.46 8.95
N ARG A 15 -0.90 17.71 8.32
CA ARG A 15 -0.07 16.65 7.77
C ARG A 15 0.40 15.85 8.98
N LEU A 16 -0.46 14.96 9.46
CA LEU A 16 -0.07 13.90 10.39
C LEU A 16 1.13 13.25 9.73
N LYS A 17 2.30 13.39 10.35
CA LYS A 17 3.50 12.68 9.92
C LYS A 17 3.13 11.21 9.99
N LYS A 18 2.97 10.59 8.82
CA LYS A 18 2.65 9.19 8.76
C LYS A 18 3.81 8.39 9.32
N VAL A 19 3.47 7.40 10.12
CA VAL A 19 4.43 6.47 10.69
C VAL A 19 4.97 5.59 9.55
N TYR A 20 6.26 5.30 9.61
CA TYR A 20 6.90 4.39 8.65
C TYR A 20 6.25 3.00 8.71
N CYS A 21 6.13 2.34 7.55
CA CYS A 21 5.54 1.02 7.48
C CYS A 21 6.45 -0.03 8.13
N PRO A 22 6.00 -0.83 9.10
CA PRO A 22 6.84 -1.85 9.73
C PRO A 22 7.15 -3.05 8.82
N VAL A 23 6.55 -3.13 7.64
CA VAL A 23 6.76 -4.19 6.66
C VAL A 23 7.64 -3.65 5.54
N ASP A 24 8.73 -4.37 5.27
CA ASP A 24 9.59 -4.07 4.13
C ASP A 24 9.01 -4.69 2.85
N PHE A 25 8.20 -3.90 2.16
CA PHE A 25 7.58 -4.31 0.89
C PHE A 25 8.60 -4.47 -0.25
N GLU A 26 9.84 -4.01 -0.12
CA GLU A 26 10.85 -4.21 -1.18
C GLU A 26 11.13 -5.70 -1.43
N PHE A 27 11.20 -6.48 -0.36
CA PHE A 27 11.64 -7.88 -0.41
C PHE A 27 10.48 -8.90 -0.35
N VAL A 28 9.23 -8.46 -0.51
CA VAL A 28 8.06 -9.36 -0.56
C VAL A 28 7.97 -10.02 -1.94
N ASN A 29 7.44 -11.26 -2.00
CA ASN A 29 7.27 -11.98 -3.25
C ASN A 29 6.07 -11.46 -4.07
N TYR A 30 6.36 -10.70 -5.14
CA TYR A 30 5.37 -10.14 -6.07
C TYR A 30 4.86 -11.10 -7.14
N THR A 31 5.41 -12.33 -7.22
CA THR A 31 5.07 -13.31 -8.26
C THR A 31 3.58 -13.64 -8.26
N ILE A 32 2.94 -13.62 -7.09
CA ILE A 32 1.51 -13.89 -6.95
C ILE A 32 0.64 -12.93 -7.77
N ILE A 33 1.07 -11.66 -7.89
CA ILE A 33 0.42 -10.64 -8.71
C ILE A 33 0.91 -10.74 -10.15
N THR A 34 2.23 -10.73 -10.37
CA THR A 34 2.81 -10.61 -11.72
C THR A 34 2.63 -11.84 -12.60
N SER A 35 2.45 -13.03 -12.01
CA SER A 35 2.16 -14.26 -12.77
C SER A 35 0.71 -14.34 -13.26
N LYS A 36 -0.24 -13.72 -12.54
CA LYS A 36 -1.69 -13.83 -12.79
C LYS A 36 -2.27 -12.58 -13.45
N CYS A 37 -1.81 -11.39 -13.07
CA CYS A 37 -2.29 -10.12 -13.60
C CYS A 37 -1.38 -9.64 -14.73
N LYS A 38 -1.72 -9.94 -15.98
CA LYS A 38 -0.88 -9.62 -17.15
C LYS A 38 -1.56 -8.63 -18.09
N GLY A 39 -0.78 -7.70 -18.61
CA GLY A 39 -1.19 -6.78 -19.68
C GLY A 39 -1.08 -7.42 -21.06
N PRO A 40 -1.58 -6.75 -22.11
CA PRO A 40 -2.22 -5.43 -22.08
C PRO A 40 -3.68 -5.44 -21.60
N HIS A 41 -4.33 -6.61 -21.63
CA HIS A 41 -5.73 -6.77 -21.19
C HIS A 41 -5.80 -7.34 -19.78
N TYR A 42 -5.84 -6.44 -18.79
CA TYR A 42 -5.92 -6.82 -17.39
C TYR A 42 -7.30 -7.38 -17.05
N SER A 43 -7.36 -8.69 -16.79
CA SER A 43 -8.56 -9.39 -16.33
C SER A 43 -8.90 -9.00 -14.89
N ALA A 44 -10.05 -8.36 -14.68
CA ALA A 44 -10.53 -7.96 -13.35
C ALA A 44 -10.58 -9.14 -12.37
N LYS A 45 -11.08 -10.29 -12.83
CA LYS A 45 -11.20 -11.48 -12.00
C LYS A 45 -9.83 -11.97 -11.50
N GLU A 46 -8.86 -12.09 -12.38
CA GLU A 46 -7.54 -12.64 -12.05
C GLU A 46 -6.69 -11.64 -11.26
N CYS A 47 -6.65 -10.38 -11.71
CA CYS A 47 -5.90 -9.33 -11.04
C CYS A 47 -6.41 -9.05 -9.63
N CYS A 48 -7.73 -8.97 -9.44
CA CYS A 48 -8.28 -8.71 -8.11
C CYS A 48 -8.17 -9.91 -7.17
N ALA A 49 -8.26 -11.15 -7.70
CA ALA A 49 -8.01 -12.34 -6.90
C ALA A 49 -6.55 -12.41 -6.43
N ALA A 50 -5.60 -12.19 -7.35
CA ALA A 50 -4.18 -12.15 -7.04
C ALA A 50 -3.82 -11.02 -6.07
N PHE A 51 -4.38 -9.82 -6.28
CA PHE A 51 -4.17 -8.69 -5.38
C PHE A 51 -4.69 -8.97 -3.97
N LYS A 52 -5.86 -9.61 -3.83
CA LYS A 52 -6.36 -10.03 -2.51
C LYS A 52 -5.42 -11.02 -1.83
N GLU A 53 -4.97 -12.04 -2.57
CA GLU A 53 -4.07 -13.06 -2.04
C GLU A 53 -2.77 -12.43 -1.50
N PHE A 54 -2.25 -11.42 -2.20
CA PHE A 54 -1.09 -10.64 -1.77
C PHE A 54 -1.35 -9.69 -0.60
N ALA A 55 -2.41 -8.87 -0.68
CA ALA A 55 -2.62 -7.75 0.23
C ALA A 55 -3.33 -8.13 1.53
N CYS A 56 -4.14 -9.20 1.52
CA CYS A 56 -4.96 -9.56 2.67
C CYS A 56 -4.18 -9.92 3.95
N PRO A 57 -3.01 -10.58 3.91
CA PRO A 57 -2.17 -10.74 5.10
C PRO A 57 -1.84 -9.40 5.77
N TYR A 58 -1.71 -8.32 4.99
CA TYR A 58 -1.33 -6.99 5.46
C TYR A 58 -2.51 -6.03 5.66
N ALA A 59 -3.75 -6.53 5.59
CA ALA A 59 -4.96 -5.68 5.54
C ALA A 59 -5.06 -4.68 6.71
N ASN A 60 -4.64 -5.05 7.91
CA ASN A 60 -4.68 -4.15 9.07
C ASN A 60 -3.73 -2.95 8.91
N LEU A 61 -2.53 -3.18 8.37
CA LEU A 61 -1.54 -2.12 8.13
C LEU A 61 -1.93 -1.25 6.95
N LEU A 62 -2.45 -1.87 5.88
CA LEU A 62 -2.89 -1.16 4.67
C LEU A 62 -4.12 -0.27 4.91
N ASN A 63 -5.00 -0.66 5.84
CA ASN A 63 -6.20 0.10 6.19
C ASN A 63 -5.94 1.16 7.28
N ASP A 64 -4.75 1.19 7.86
CA ASP A 64 -4.38 2.20 8.86
C ASP A 64 -3.88 3.47 8.16
N LEU A 65 -4.72 4.52 8.22
CA LEU A 65 -4.48 5.82 7.60
C LEU A 65 -3.34 6.62 8.26
N THR A 66 -2.82 6.15 9.40
CA THR A 66 -1.73 6.80 10.12
C THR A 66 -0.33 6.38 9.63
N ASN A 67 -0.23 5.41 8.72
CA ASN A 67 1.03 4.94 8.16
C ASN A 67 1.09 5.07 6.62
N ASP A 68 2.25 4.80 6.05
CA ASP A 68 2.49 4.84 4.59
C ASP A 68 2.53 3.46 3.91
N CYS A 69 2.13 2.38 4.58
CA CYS A 69 2.19 1.01 4.05
C CYS A 69 1.50 0.86 2.71
N ALA A 70 0.30 1.42 2.55
CA ALA A 70 -0.44 1.33 1.28
C ALA A 70 0.31 2.01 0.12
N SER A 71 0.86 3.20 0.37
CA SER A 71 1.64 3.95 -0.62
C SER A 71 2.89 3.18 -1.06
N ILE A 72 3.63 2.64 -0.08
CA ILE A 72 4.86 1.87 -0.33
C ILE A 72 4.52 0.58 -1.10
N MET A 73 3.52 -0.16 -0.65
CA MET A 73 3.07 -1.39 -1.32
C MET A 73 2.71 -1.15 -2.78
N PHE A 74 1.87 -0.15 -3.08
CA PHE A 74 1.49 0.15 -4.46
C PHE A 74 2.67 0.61 -5.32
N THR A 75 3.65 1.30 -4.73
CA THR A 75 4.87 1.69 -5.43
C THR A 75 5.63 0.46 -5.95
N TYR A 76 5.90 -0.52 -5.08
CA TYR A 76 6.62 -1.73 -5.48
C TYR A 76 5.79 -2.66 -6.37
N ILE A 77 4.46 -2.76 -6.16
CA ILE A 77 3.58 -3.48 -7.08
C ILE A 77 3.71 -2.92 -8.50
N ASN A 78 3.64 -1.60 -8.64
CA ASN A 78 3.73 -0.94 -9.95
C ASN A 78 5.14 -1.08 -10.55
N LEU A 79 6.19 -0.99 -9.72
CA LEU A 79 7.57 -1.14 -10.14
C LEU A 79 7.85 -2.54 -10.70
N TYR A 80 7.57 -3.60 -9.93
CA TYR A 80 7.89 -4.97 -10.32
C TYR A 80 6.94 -5.51 -11.40
N GLY A 81 5.66 -5.13 -11.36
CA GLY A 81 4.67 -5.56 -12.33
C GLY A 81 4.58 -4.70 -13.59
N LYS A 82 5.28 -3.55 -13.62
CA LYS A 82 5.16 -2.52 -14.67
C LYS A 82 3.70 -2.08 -14.88
N TYR A 83 2.93 -2.01 -13.81
CA TYR A 83 1.51 -1.68 -13.88
C TYR A 83 1.27 -0.17 -14.00
N PRO A 84 0.25 0.26 -14.76
CA PRO A 84 -0.14 1.66 -14.78
C PRO A 84 -0.66 2.11 -13.40
N PRO A 85 -0.36 3.35 -12.98
CA PRO A 85 -0.87 3.90 -11.73
C PRO A 85 -2.39 3.79 -11.64
N GLY A 86 -2.89 3.34 -10.49
CA GLY A 86 -4.33 3.22 -10.24
C GLY A 86 -5.01 2.01 -10.90
N LEU A 87 -4.28 1.10 -11.55
CA LEU A 87 -4.86 -0.11 -12.15
C LEU A 87 -5.74 -0.88 -11.17
N PHE A 88 -5.22 -1.23 -9.99
CA PHE A 88 -5.98 -2.01 -9.02
C PHE A 88 -7.14 -1.21 -8.40
N ALA A 89 -7.00 0.10 -8.24
CA ALA A 89 -8.07 0.95 -7.72
C ALA A 89 -9.26 1.06 -8.69
N SER A 90 -8.99 1.10 -10.00
CA SER A 90 -10.04 1.14 -11.03
C SER A 90 -10.65 -0.24 -11.28
N LEU A 91 -9.82 -1.28 -11.32
CA LEU A 91 -10.20 -2.64 -11.66
C LEU A 91 -10.92 -3.37 -10.51
N CYS A 92 -10.51 -3.09 -9.26
CA CYS A 92 -10.89 -3.87 -8.10
C CYS A 92 -11.72 -3.07 -7.10
N HIS A 93 -13.03 -3.03 -7.32
CA HIS A 93 -13.99 -2.43 -6.40
C HIS A 93 -15.11 -3.44 -6.09
N GLN A 94 -15.29 -3.79 -4.81
CA GLN A 94 -16.43 -4.60 -4.35
C GLN A 94 -17.37 -3.72 -3.52
N GLY A 95 -18.15 -2.89 -4.21
CA GLY A 95 -19.11 -1.99 -3.58
C GLY A 95 -18.44 -0.87 -2.78
N LYS A 96 -19.17 -0.33 -1.79
CA LYS A 96 -18.78 0.90 -1.06
C LYS A 96 -17.62 0.71 -0.06
N ASN A 97 -17.30 -0.52 0.30
CA ASN A 97 -16.37 -0.84 1.39
C ASN A 97 -14.99 -1.29 0.88
N GLY A 98 -14.70 -1.09 -0.41
CA GLY A 98 -13.42 -1.49 -1.01
C GLY A 98 -13.33 -3.00 -1.29
N LEU A 99 -12.16 -3.59 -1.07
CA LEU A 99 -11.90 -5.01 -1.30
C LEU A 99 -12.07 -5.82 -0.01
N LYS A 100 -12.95 -6.82 -0.04
CA LYS A 100 -13.13 -7.72 1.10
C LYS A 100 -12.08 -8.83 1.09
N CYS A 101 -11.33 -8.95 2.18
CA CYS A 101 -10.44 -10.08 2.45
C CYS A 101 -11.19 -11.27 3.05
N PRO A 102 -10.84 -12.51 2.70
CA PRO A 102 -11.38 -13.69 3.38
C PRO A 102 -10.90 -13.71 4.83
N ALA A 103 -11.76 -14.19 5.75
CA ALA A 103 -11.50 -14.18 7.20
C ALA A 103 -10.29 -15.04 7.64
N SER A 104 -9.74 -15.87 6.74
CA SER A 104 -8.61 -16.77 7.01
C SER A 104 -7.24 -16.16 6.72
N SER A 105 -7.12 -14.85 6.49
CA SER A 105 -5.81 -14.21 6.31
C SER A 105 -5.07 -14.19 7.66
N SER A 106 -4.22 -15.18 7.88
CA SER A 106 -3.24 -15.17 8.96
C SER A 106 -2.35 -13.92 8.84
N PRO A 107 -1.98 -13.27 9.96
CA PRO A 107 -1.07 -12.14 9.92
C PRO A 107 0.24 -12.54 9.23
N PRO A 108 0.94 -11.59 8.59
CA PRO A 108 2.18 -11.89 7.90
C PRO A 108 3.26 -12.27 8.93
N PRO A 109 4.28 -13.05 8.52
CA PRO A 109 5.44 -13.28 9.36
C PRO A 109 6.10 -11.94 9.71
N PRO A 110 6.70 -11.82 10.92
CA PRO A 110 7.41 -10.62 11.32
C PRO A 110 8.53 -10.29 10.31
N PRO A 111 8.87 -9.01 10.14
CA PRO A 111 9.95 -8.60 9.24
C PRO A 111 11.25 -9.33 9.64
N PRO A 112 12.08 -9.73 8.67
CA PRO A 112 13.41 -10.27 8.98
C PRO A 112 14.19 -9.22 9.78
N PRO A 113 15.01 -9.62 10.77
CA PRO A 113 15.86 -8.68 11.49
C PRO A 113 16.74 -7.92 10.49
N PRO A 114 17.02 -6.62 10.72
CA PRO A 114 17.91 -5.86 9.86
C PRO A 114 19.22 -6.62 9.68
N ALA A 115 19.70 -6.73 8.44
CA ALA A 115 20.97 -7.36 8.16
C ALA A 115 22.06 -6.66 8.99
N GLU A 116 22.66 -7.40 9.92
CA GLU A 116 23.75 -6.93 10.76
C GLU A 116 24.96 -6.64 9.86
N ASP A 117 25.30 -5.35 9.71
CA ASP A 117 26.51 -4.91 9.02
C ASP A 117 27.73 -5.46 9.77
N LYS A 118 28.36 -6.49 9.22
CA LYS A 118 29.63 -7.03 9.69
C LYS A 118 30.81 -6.41 8.94
N ASN A 119 30.87 -5.08 8.85
CA ASN A 119 32.12 -4.40 8.47
C ASN A 119 32.75 -3.73 9.70
N GLY A 120 33.48 -4.57 10.44
CA GLY A 120 34.33 -4.14 11.54
C GLY A 120 35.52 -5.08 11.72
N VAL A 121 36.47 -5.06 10.77
CA VAL A 121 37.93 -5.04 11.01
C VAL A 121 38.69 -4.76 9.71
#